data_AF-A0A3P6FZ13-F1
#
_entry.id   AF-A0A3P6FZ13-F1
#
_cell.length_a   1.000
_cell.length_b   1.000
_cell.length_c   1.000
_cell.angle_alpha   90.00
_cell.angle_beta   90.00
_cell.angle_gamma   90.00
#
_symmetry.space_group_name_H-M   'P 1'
#
loop_
_entity.id
_entity.type
_entity.pdbx_description
1 polymer ?
#
loop_
_entity_poly.entity_id
_entity_poly.type
_entity_poly.pdbx_seq_one_letter_code
_entity_poly.pdbx_strand_id
1 'polypeptide(L)'
;MKETVSVTAIYNLSTGQCIHLPNVKTSTNLVKSYLGFDPIHKQFKVLLNTATPGVSDEHQVLTLGTPNHSWRNVKCCCISYCYPHSNDGICINGGVYYVAAVNMDPFVNAIVCFDVKSEKLRIVYKAKEYMRLGLGANMRPWSDSTLVNYKGKLGAFVGGGPWVGGAVTGQTTSFELWVLV
;
A
#
# COMPACT_ATOMS: atom_id res chain seq x y z
N MET A 1 -0.02 26.23 -6.56
CA MET A 1 0.02 24.79 -6.86
C MET A 1 -1.27 24.44 -7.59
N LYS A 2 -1.23 23.74 -8.73
CA LYS A 2 -2.48 23.34 -9.44
C LYS A 2 -3.09 22.17 -8.66
N GLU A 3 -4.39 22.24 -8.34
CA GLU A 3 -5.11 21.11 -7.76
C GLU A 3 -5.31 20.02 -8.82
N THR A 4 -4.99 18.77 -8.49
CA THR A 4 -5.32 17.60 -9.30
C THR A 4 -6.55 16.92 -8.72
N VAL A 5 -7.50 16.58 -9.58
CA VAL A 5 -8.66 15.75 -9.23
C VAL A 5 -8.36 14.31 -9.59
N SER A 6 -8.32 13.44 -8.57
CA SER A 6 -8.20 12.00 -8.77
C SER A 6 -9.58 11.35 -8.84
N VAL A 7 -9.83 10.57 -9.88
CA VAL A 7 -11.05 9.77 -10.06
C VAL A 7 -10.73 8.33 -9.69
N THR A 8 -11.43 7.81 -8.69
CA THR A 8 -11.24 6.43 -8.21
C THR A 8 -12.57 5.68 -8.33
N ALA A 9 -12.50 4.40 -8.70
CA ALA A 9 -13.66 3.53 -8.76
C ALA A 9 -13.34 2.17 -8.16
N ILE A 10 -14.36 1.51 -7.61
CA ILE A 10 -14.28 0.14 -7.11
C ILE A 10 -15.08 -0.74 -8.07
N TYR A 11 -14.44 -1.80 -8.54
CA TYR A 11 -15.07 -2.78 -9.41
C TYR A 11 -15.23 -4.11 -8.69
N ASN A 12 -16.47 -4.60 -8.63
CA ASN A 12 -16.77 -5.94 -8.15
C ASN A 12 -16.75 -6.90 -9.36
N LEU A 13 -15.66 -7.66 -9.48
CA LEU A 13 -15.48 -8.61 -10.59
C LEU A 13 -16.53 -9.72 -10.63
N SER A 14 -17.09 -10.11 -9.48
CA SER A 14 -18.08 -11.18 -9.40
C SER A 14 -19.49 -10.73 -9.82
N THR A 15 -19.84 -9.46 -9.58
CA THR A 15 -21.16 -8.92 -9.94
C THR A 15 -21.14 -8.01 -11.17
N GLY A 16 -19.96 -7.66 -11.66
CA GLY A 16 -19.77 -6.69 -12.76
C GLY A 16 -20.10 -5.25 -12.38
N GLN A 17 -20.39 -4.96 -11.10
CA GLN A 17 -20.79 -3.64 -10.64
C GLN A 17 -19.58 -2.73 -10.42
N CYS A 18 -19.75 -1.45 -10.75
CA CYS A 18 -18.77 -0.41 -10.55
C CYS A 18 -19.36 0.70 -9.67
N ILE A 19 -18.60 1.17 -8.69
CA ILE A 19 -18.97 2.32 -7.85
C ILE A 19 -17.89 3.38 -8.00
N HIS A 20 -18.28 4.57 -8.45
CA HIS A 20 -17.41 5.74 -8.44
C HIS A 20 -17.32 6.32 -7.03
N LEU A 21 -16.09 6.58 -6.60
CA LEU A 21 -15.83 7.23 -5.32
C LEU A 21 -15.89 8.75 -5.50
N PRO A 22 -16.16 9.51 -4.42
CA PRO A 22 -16.07 10.97 -4.44
C PRO A 22 -14.69 11.42 -4.93
N ASN A 23 -14.67 12.49 -5.72
CA ASN A 23 -13.43 13.07 -6.21
C ASN A 23 -12.55 13.55 -5.05
N VAL A 24 -11.24 13.29 -5.17
CA VAL A 24 -10.24 13.79 -4.23
C VAL A 24 -9.43 14.89 -4.89
N LYS A 25 -9.40 16.03 -4.22
CA LYS A 25 -8.50 17.14 -4.55
C LYS A 25 -7.18 16.92 -3.85
N THR A 26 -6.11 16.86 -4.61
CA THR A 26 -4.75 16.67 -4.10
C THR A 26 -3.81 17.67 -4.73
N SER A 27 -2.72 17.97 -4.05
CA SER A 27 -1.62 18.77 -4.58
C SER A 27 -0.64 17.94 -5.42
N THR A 28 -0.85 16.63 -5.55
CA THR A 28 0.06 15.67 -6.17
C THR A 28 -0.65 14.72 -7.14
N ASN A 29 0.06 14.28 -8.17
CA ASN A 29 -0.44 13.23 -9.07
C ASN A 29 -0.10 11.81 -8.56
N LEU A 30 0.69 11.71 -7.49
CA LEU A 30 1.08 10.43 -6.88
C LEU A 30 0.07 10.04 -5.81
N VAL A 31 -1.02 9.42 -6.27
CA VAL A 31 -2.12 8.97 -5.44
C VAL A 31 -2.24 7.46 -5.54
N LYS A 32 -2.15 6.77 -4.42
CA LYS A 32 -2.45 5.33 -4.31
C LYS A 32 -3.66 5.12 -3.44
N SER A 33 -4.54 4.20 -3.83
CA SER A 33 -5.70 3.81 -3.04
C SER A 33 -5.61 2.34 -2.68
N TYR A 34 -6.08 1.99 -1.49
CA TYR A 34 -6.07 0.62 -0.99
C TYR A 34 -7.43 0.28 -0.39
N LEU A 35 -8.04 -0.80 -0.87
CA LEU A 35 -9.34 -1.28 -0.37
C LEU A 35 -9.13 -2.22 0.82
N GLY A 36 -9.80 -1.93 1.94
CA GLY A 36 -9.80 -2.73 3.15
C GLY A 36 -11.21 -3.13 3.58
N PHE A 37 -11.31 -4.26 4.28
CA PHE A 37 -12.55 -4.75 4.86
C PHE A 37 -12.38 -4.93 6.37
N ASP A 38 -13.27 -4.34 7.16
CA ASP A 38 -13.36 -4.55 8.60
C ASP A 38 -14.28 -5.74 8.89
N PRO A 39 -13.74 -6.90 9.31
CA PRO A 39 -14.54 -8.10 9.53
C PRO A 39 -15.45 -7.99 10.75
N ILE A 40 -15.21 -7.06 11.68
CA ILE A 40 -16.00 -6.90 12.91
C ILE A 40 -17.27 -6.12 12.60
N HIS A 41 -17.13 -4.95 11.98
CA HIS A 41 -18.29 -4.10 11.63
C HIS A 41 -18.85 -4.38 10.23
N LYS A 42 -18.24 -5.31 9.47
CA LYS A 42 -18.66 -5.72 8.12
C LYS A 42 -18.76 -4.57 7.13
N GLN A 43 -17.75 -3.70 7.14
CA GLN A 43 -17.71 -2.50 6.30
C GLN A 43 -16.42 -2.41 5.51
N PHE A 44 -16.53 -1.86 4.30
CA PHE A 44 -15.37 -1.55 3.46
C PHE A 44 -14.89 -0.13 3.73
N LYS A 45 -13.57 0.07 3.71
CA LYS A 45 -12.94 1.38 3.74
C LYS A 45 -11.86 1.46 2.67
N VAL A 46 -11.69 2.64 2.11
CA VAL A 46 -10.63 2.95 1.15
C VAL A 46 -9.64 3.87 1.83
N LEU A 47 -8.38 3.45 1.92
CA LEU A 47 -7.27 4.31 2.31
C LEU A 47 -6.72 4.97 1.04
N LEU A 48 -6.62 6.28 1.04
CA LEU A 48 -5.88 7.05 0.06
C LEU A 48 -4.55 7.48 0.68
N ASN A 49 -3.46 7.23 -0.04
CA ASN A 49 -2.13 7.72 0.29
C ASN A 49 -1.71 8.71 -0.79
N THR A 50 -1.62 9.99 -0.40
CA THR A 50 -1.15 11.08 -1.27
C THR A 50 0.19 11.65 -0.80
N ALA A 51 0.88 10.96 0.12
CA ALA A 51 2.12 11.45 0.68
C ALA A 51 3.23 11.43 -0.38
N THR A 52 3.80 12.59 -0.65
CA THR A 52 5.01 12.76 -1.48
C THR A 52 6.14 13.40 -0.68
N PRO A 53 7.41 13.03 -0.93
CA PRO A 53 8.55 13.63 -0.26
C PRO A 53 8.51 15.17 -0.33
N GLY A 54 8.61 15.83 0.84
CA GLY A 54 8.62 17.30 0.94
C GLY A 54 7.26 18.00 0.82
N VAL A 55 6.14 17.27 0.71
CA VAL A 55 4.78 17.82 0.72
C VAL A 55 4.00 17.24 1.89
N SER A 56 3.06 18.03 2.43
CA SER A 56 2.10 17.69 3.49
C SER A 56 1.59 16.24 3.42
N ASP A 57 1.63 15.56 4.57
CA ASP A 57 1.23 14.17 4.75
C ASP A 57 -0.29 14.05 4.82
N GLU A 58 -0.92 13.68 3.70
CA GLU A 58 -2.36 13.45 3.68
C GLU A 58 -2.68 11.98 3.41
N HIS A 59 -3.00 11.26 4.49
CA HIS A 59 -3.75 10.01 4.40
C HIS A 59 -5.22 10.33 4.57
N GLN A 60 -6.03 9.84 3.64
CA GLN A 60 -7.48 10.03 3.69
C GLN A 60 -8.17 8.68 3.73
N VAL A 61 -9.32 8.62 4.40
CA VAL A 61 -10.12 7.41 4.45
C VAL A 61 -11.55 7.72 4.03
N LEU A 62 -12.11 6.81 3.25
CA LEU A 62 -13.52 6.79 2.89
C LEU A 62 -14.14 5.49 3.39
N THR A 63 -15.25 5.57 4.12
CA THR A 63 -16.05 4.39 4.47
C THR A 63 -17.17 4.21 3.44
N LEU A 64 -17.34 3.00 2.93
CA LEU A 64 -18.41 2.68 1.98
C LEU A 64 -19.70 2.32 2.73
N GLY A 65 -20.85 2.60 2.10
CA GLY A 65 -22.17 2.29 2.66
C GLY A 65 -22.67 3.24 3.76
N THR A 66 -21.95 4.33 4.06
CA THR A 66 -22.39 5.35 5.02
C THR A 66 -23.09 6.52 4.31
N PRO A 67 -24.15 7.13 4.88
CA PRO A 67 -24.85 8.27 4.25
C PRO A 67 -23.93 9.43 3.85
N ASN A 68 -22.87 9.66 4.63
CA ASN A 68 -21.85 10.67 4.35
C ASN A 68 -20.64 10.02 3.66
N HIS A 69 -20.70 9.88 2.33
CA HIS A 69 -19.58 9.42 1.51
C HIS A 69 -18.58 10.56 1.27
N SER A 70 -17.83 10.95 2.31
CA SER A 70 -16.80 11.99 2.21
C SER A 70 -15.45 11.47 2.69
N TRP A 71 -14.40 11.90 2.01
CA TRP A 71 -13.03 11.68 2.45
C TRP A 71 -12.75 12.45 3.73
N ARG A 72 -12.12 11.77 4.69
CA ARG A 72 -11.67 12.39 5.94
C ARG A 72 -10.21 12.10 6.15
N ASN A 73 -9.49 13.11 6.63
CA ASN A 73 -8.08 12.99 6.95
C ASN A 73 -7.90 12.08 8.17
N VAL A 74 -6.90 11.20 8.10
CA VAL A 74 -6.45 10.41 9.25
C VAL A 74 -5.05 10.83 9.62
N LYS A 75 -4.83 11.05 10.92
CA LYS A 75 -3.51 11.41 11.41
C LYS A 75 -2.62 10.18 11.35
N CYS A 76 -1.56 10.27 10.56
CA CYS A 76 -0.59 9.20 10.47
C CYS A 76 0.52 9.39 11.52
N CYS A 77 0.93 8.30 12.17
CA CYS A 77 2.10 8.30 13.06
C CYS A 77 3.40 7.88 12.35
N CYS A 78 3.31 7.44 11.08
CA CYS A 78 4.44 7.02 10.27
C CYS A 78 4.32 7.56 8.85
N ILE A 79 5.21 8.46 8.46
CA ILE A 79 5.20 9.00 7.11
C ILE A 79 5.58 7.89 6.12
N SER A 80 4.65 7.56 5.22
CA SER A 80 4.82 6.50 4.23
C SER A 80 4.58 7.05 2.82
N TYR A 81 5.61 7.12 2.01
CA TYR A 81 5.54 7.61 0.63
C TYR A 81 5.17 6.49 -0.32
N CYS A 82 4.22 6.75 -1.21
CA CYS A 82 3.87 5.81 -2.25
C CYS A 82 4.93 5.81 -3.37
N TYR A 83 5.27 4.63 -3.88
CA TYR A 83 6.03 4.53 -5.13
C TYR A 83 5.07 4.48 -6.31
N PRO A 84 5.36 5.16 -7.44
CA PRO A 84 4.51 5.10 -8.64
C PRO A 84 4.25 3.66 -9.11
N HIS A 85 5.25 2.78 -8.97
CA HIS A 85 5.23 1.38 -9.39
C HIS A 85 5.02 0.37 -8.24
N SER A 86 4.66 0.83 -7.03
CA SER A 86 4.41 -0.09 -5.91
C SER A 86 3.15 -0.93 -6.11
N ASN A 87 3.17 -2.12 -5.51
CA ASN A 87 2.03 -3.04 -5.45
C ASN A 87 0.75 -2.38 -4.89
N ASP A 88 -0.40 -2.95 -5.26
CA ASP A 88 -1.73 -2.45 -4.89
C ASP A 88 -2.14 -2.79 -3.44
N GLY A 89 -1.19 -3.29 -2.64
CA GLY A 89 -1.44 -3.79 -1.29
C GLY A 89 -2.33 -5.03 -1.23
N ILE A 90 -2.57 -5.53 -0.02
CA ILE A 90 -3.43 -6.69 0.24
C ILE A 90 -4.19 -6.53 1.56
N CYS A 91 -5.47 -6.87 1.57
CA CYS A 91 -6.28 -6.90 2.79
C CYS A 91 -6.31 -8.31 3.40
N ILE A 92 -5.86 -8.45 4.65
CA ILE A 92 -5.81 -9.71 5.39
C ILE A 92 -6.33 -9.45 6.81
N ASN A 93 -7.37 -10.16 7.24
CA ASN A 93 -7.90 -10.14 8.61
C ASN A 93 -8.16 -8.72 9.19
N GLY A 94 -8.62 -7.78 8.37
CA GLY A 94 -8.88 -6.40 8.81
C GLY A 94 -7.67 -5.46 8.78
N GLY A 95 -6.51 -5.92 8.31
CA GLY A 95 -5.34 -5.10 8.02
C GLY A 95 -5.10 -4.98 6.51
N VAL A 96 -4.87 -3.77 6.03
CA VAL A 96 -4.40 -3.50 4.66
C VAL A 96 -2.89 -3.33 4.70
N TYR A 97 -2.17 -4.23 4.04
CA TYR A 97 -0.72 -4.26 3.98
C TYR A 97 -0.23 -3.77 2.63
N TYR A 98 0.70 -2.82 2.62
CA TYR A 98 1.27 -2.29 1.39
C TYR A 98 2.73 -1.91 1.60
N VAL A 99 3.49 -1.86 0.50
CA VAL A 99 4.89 -1.43 0.53
C VAL A 99 4.97 0.08 0.36
N ALA A 100 5.79 0.73 1.18
CA ALA A 100 6.03 2.16 1.10
C ALA A 100 7.46 2.52 1.53
N ALA A 101 7.93 3.69 1.11
CA ALA A 101 9.13 4.29 1.66
C ALA A 101 8.80 4.99 2.99
N VAL A 102 9.61 4.81 4.02
CA VAL A 102 9.44 5.47 5.33
C VAL A 102 10.74 6.15 5.77
N ASN A 103 10.63 7.22 6.55
CA ASN A 103 11.70 8.17 6.93
C ASN A 103 12.23 8.99 5.74
N MET A 104 12.58 10.26 5.97
CA MET A 104 13.13 11.13 4.91
C MET A 104 14.65 11.03 4.78
N ASP A 105 15.36 10.73 5.86
CA ASP A 105 16.82 10.68 5.86
C ASP A 105 17.36 9.47 6.65
N PRO A 106 17.72 8.38 5.96
CA PRO A 106 17.41 8.05 4.57
C PRO A 106 16.05 7.37 4.45
N PHE A 107 15.53 7.35 3.22
CA PHE A 107 14.38 6.52 2.87
C PHE A 107 14.67 5.04 3.10
N VAL A 108 13.77 4.38 3.82
CA VAL A 108 13.83 2.95 4.09
C VAL A 108 12.56 2.28 3.54
N ASN A 109 12.72 1.20 2.80
CA ASN A 109 11.58 0.37 2.38
C ASN A 109 10.95 -0.33 3.60
N ALA A 110 9.63 -0.24 3.68
CA ALA A 110 8.85 -0.87 4.75
C ALA A 110 7.55 -1.47 4.23
N ILE A 111 7.03 -2.43 4.99
CA ILE A 111 5.64 -2.88 4.87
C ILE A 111 4.84 -2.15 5.94
N VAL A 112 3.85 -1.39 5.51
CA VAL A 112 2.92 -0.64 6.35
C VAL A 112 1.61 -1.41 6.42
N CYS A 113 1.03 -1.45 7.62
CA CYS A 113 -0.32 -1.97 7.86
C CYS A 113 -1.22 -0.82 8.26
N PHE A 114 -2.30 -0.63 7.52
CA PHE A 114 -3.45 0.16 7.95
C PHE A 114 -4.49 -0.77 8.57
N ASP A 115 -4.73 -0.63 9.86
CA ASP A 115 -5.80 -1.34 10.56
C ASP A 115 -7.14 -0.72 10.19
N VAL A 116 -8.01 -1.46 9.51
CA VAL A 116 -9.25 -0.90 8.91
C VAL A 116 -10.23 -0.46 9.99
N LYS A 117 -10.28 -1.14 11.13
CA LYS A 117 -11.21 -0.83 12.21
C LYS A 117 -10.82 0.45 12.93
N SER A 118 -9.58 0.51 13.42
CA SER A 118 -9.04 1.63 14.20
C SER A 118 -8.49 2.76 13.35
N GLU A 119 -8.27 2.51 12.07
CA GLU A 119 -7.77 3.44 11.07
C GLU A 119 -6.38 3.99 11.38
N LYS A 120 -5.59 3.13 12.04
CA LYS A 120 -4.22 3.44 12.43
C LYS A 120 -3.25 2.77 11.49
N LEU A 121 -2.21 3.52 11.13
CA LEU A 121 -1.08 3.01 10.37
C LEU A 121 0.01 2.56 11.34
N ARG A 122 0.69 1.45 11.00
CA ARG A 122 1.87 0.96 11.71
C ARG A 122 2.85 0.32 10.73
N ILE A 123 4.14 0.43 11.04
CA ILE A 123 5.18 -0.29 10.30
C ILE A 123 5.26 -1.71 10.85
N VAL A 124 5.10 -2.71 9.98
CA VAL A 124 5.14 -4.15 10.35
C VAL A 124 6.51 -4.74 10.05
N TYR A 125 7.15 -4.26 8.99
CA TYR A 125 8.49 -4.66 8.62
C TYR A 125 9.26 -3.43 8.11
N LYS A 126 10.52 -3.30 8.50
CA LYS A 126 11.44 -2.24 8.06
C LYS A 126 12.74 -2.90 7.60
N ALA A 127 13.17 -2.63 6.38
CA ALA A 127 14.46 -3.12 5.91
C ALA A 127 15.61 -2.56 6.78
N LYS A 128 16.56 -3.42 7.18
CA LYS A 128 17.74 -2.98 7.96
C LYS A 128 18.67 -2.09 7.14
N GLU A 129 19.41 -1.22 7.82
CA GLU A 129 20.33 -0.24 7.24
C GLU A 129 21.52 -0.83 6.44
N TYR A 130 21.80 -2.13 6.52
CA TYR A 130 22.90 -2.77 5.76
C TYR A 130 22.73 -2.68 4.23
N MET A 131 21.59 -2.21 3.72
CA MET A 131 21.44 -1.81 2.31
C MET A 131 22.15 -0.48 1.96
N ARG A 132 22.85 0.17 2.91
CA ARG A 132 23.53 1.47 2.73
C ARG A 132 24.95 1.41 2.15
N LEU A 133 25.60 0.25 1.99
CA LEU A 133 27.05 0.18 1.67
C LEU A 133 27.40 -0.12 0.20
N GLY A 134 26.46 -0.08 -0.74
CA GLY A 134 26.76 -0.35 -2.16
C GLY A 134 27.22 -1.78 -2.48
N LEU A 135 27.36 -2.66 -1.47
CA LEU A 135 27.64 -4.09 -1.62
C LEU A 135 26.34 -4.88 -1.82
N GLY A 136 25.60 -4.50 -2.85
CA GLY A 136 24.32 -5.11 -3.20
C GLY A 136 23.52 -4.27 -4.18
N ALA A 137 24.14 -3.78 -5.25
CA ALA A 137 23.46 -3.09 -6.37
C ALA A 137 22.33 -3.91 -7.05
N ASN A 138 22.02 -5.12 -6.54
CA ASN A 138 21.08 -6.08 -7.09
C ASN A 138 19.86 -6.38 -6.17
N MET A 139 19.63 -5.62 -5.10
CA MET A 139 18.43 -5.80 -4.25
C MET A 139 17.65 -4.50 -4.11
N ARG A 140 16.67 -4.30 -5.01
CA ARG A 140 15.49 -3.43 -4.83
C ARG A 140 14.36 -4.27 -4.21
N PRO A 141 14.46 -4.74 -2.95
CA PRO A 141 13.95 -6.06 -2.61
C PRO A 141 12.46 -6.10 -2.23
N TRP A 142 11.74 -4.97 -2.23
CA TRP A 142 10.31 -4.98 -1.86
C TRP A 142 9.40 -4.06 -2.67
N SER A 143 9.90 -3.05 -3.40
CA SER A 143 9.01 -2.17 -4.18
C SER A 143 8.13 -2.97 -5.14
N ASP A 144 8.68 -4.07 -5.65
CA ASP A 144 8.07 -4.92 -6.67
C ASP A 144 7.66 -6.30 -6.12
N SER A 145 7.87 -6.55 -4.82
CA SER A 145 7.46 -7.82 -4.21
C SER A 145 5.95 -7.93 -4.17
N THR A 146 5.44 -9.06 -4.62
CA THR A 146 4.02 -9.39 -4.51
C THR A 146 3.72 -9.81 -3.08
N LEU A 147 2.93 -9.01 -2.36
CA LEU A 147 2.37 -9.39 -1.06
C LEU A 147 1.27 -10.42 -1.26
N VAL A 148 1.23 -11.43 -0.41
CA VAL A 148 0.26 -12.53 -0.49
C VAL A 148 -0.33 -12.88 0.85
N ASN A 149 -1.55 -13.44 0.81
CA ASN A 149 -2.20 -14.02 1.95
C ASN A 149 -1.91 -15.53 1.99
N TYR A 150 -1.03 -15.96 2.88
CA TYR A 150 -0.75 -17.37 3.12
C TYR A 150 -1.50 -17.83 4.38
N LYS A 151 -2.67 -18.45 4.19
CA LYS A 151 -3.47 -19.02 5.29
C LYS A 151 -3.78 -18.01 6.43
N GLY A 152 -4.09 -16.77 6.07
CA GLY A 152 -4.38 -15.69 7.02
C GLY A 152 -3.13 -14.99 7.57
N LYS A 153 -1.94 -15.38 7.10
CA LYS A 153 -0.67 -14.74 7.42
C LYS A 153 -0.18 -13.89 6.25
N LEU A 154 0.50 -12.80 6.56
CA LEU A 154 1.18 -12.00 5.56
C LEU A 154 2.37 -12.78 5.00
N GLY A 155 2.48 -12.87 3.69
CA GLY A 155 3.66 -13.33 3.00
C GLY A 155 4.10 -12.38 1.90
N ALA A 156 5.30 -12.59 1.38
CA ALA A 156 5.84 -11.88 0.24
C ALA A 156 6.58 -12.85 -0.68
N PHE A 157 6.34 -12.75 -1.98
CA PHE A 157 7.18 -13.40 -2.96
C PHE A 157 8.45 -12.58 -3.22
N VAL A 158 9.57 -13.29 -3.31
CA VAL A 158 10.85 -12.76 -3.75
C VAL A 158 11.25 -13.57 -4.99
N GLY A 159 11.17 -12.94 -6.16
CA GLY A 159 11.55 -13.57 -7.42
C GLY A 159 13.05 -13.84 -7.48
N GLY A 160 13.43 -15.06 -7.84
CA GLY A 160 14.81 -15.43 -8.14
C GLY A 160 15.09 -15.26 -9.63
N GLY A 161 15.70 -14.15 -10.03
CA GLY A 161 16.05 -13.89 -11.42
C GLY A 161 17.05 -12.75 -11.57
N PRO A 162 17.79 -12.68 -12.70
CA PRO A 162 18.81 -11.65 -12.94
C PRO A 162 18.24 -10.24 -13.11
N TRP A 163 16.91 -10.10 -13.26
CA TRP A 163 16.23 -8.82 -13.32
C TRP A 163 15.82 -8.36 -11.92
N VAL A 164 16.32 -7.17 -11.58
CA VAL A 164 16.20 -6.51 -10.29
C VAL A 164 14.76 -6.02 -10.06
N GLY A 165 13.87 -6.93 -9.69
CA GLY A 165 12.51 -6.63 -9.31
C GLY A 165 11.81 -7.91 -8.87
N GLY A 166 11.48 -8.03 -7.59
CA GLY A 166 10.90 -9.23 -6.98
C GLY A 166 9.49 -9.63 -7.46
N ALA A 167 9.03 -9.11 -8.60
CA ALA A 167 7.75 -9.40 -9.19
C ALA A 167 7.74 -10.81 -9.80
N VAL A 168 6.71 -11.60 -9.47
CA VAL A 168 6.48 -12.89 -10.11
C VAL A 168 5.75 -12.68 -11.43
N THR A 169 6.33 -13.13 -12.52
CA THR A 169 5.79 -13.01 -13.88
C THR A 169 5.67 -14.38 -14.53
N GLY A 170 5.05 -14.47 -15.72
CA GLY A 170 5.00 -15.71 -16.49
C GLY A 170 6.38 -16.24 -16.93
N GLN A 171 7.44 -15.44 -16.82
CA GLN A 171 8.82 -15.84 -17.10
C GLN A 171 9.58 -16.32 -15.86
N THR A 172 9.00 -16.17 -14.66
CA THR A 172 9.63 -16.55 -13.41
C THR A 172 9.70 -18.08 -13.30
N THR A 173 10.92 -18.64 -13.30
CA THR A 173 11.15 -20.08 -13.22
C THR A 173 11.26 -20.58 -11.78
N SER A 174 11.58 -19.70 -10.83
CA SER A 174 11.63 -19.99 -9.40
C SER A 174 11.33 -18.75 -8.57
N PHE A 175 10.75 -18.96 -7.38
CA PHE A 175 10.48 -17.90 -6.42
C PHE A 175 10.61 -18.44 -5.00
N GLU A 176 10.87 -17.54 -4.06
CA GLU A 176 10.80 -17.82 -2.64
C GLU A 176 9.54 -17.19 -2.04
N LEU A 177 8.84 -17.93 -1.17
CA LEU A 177 7.75 -17.40 -0.37
C LEU A 177 8.23 -17.18 1.06
N TRP A 178 8.29 -15.92 1.46
CA TRP A 178 8.58 -15.52 2.83
C TRP A 178 7.27 -15.32 3.57
N VAL A 179 7.04 -16.08 4.65
CA VAL A 179 5.89 -15.88 5.54
C VAL A 179 6.33 -14.98 6.68
N LEU A 180 5.81 -13.76 6.72
CA LEU A 180 6.22 -12.68 7.62
C LEU A 180 5.37 -12.70 8.90
N VAL A 181 5.25 -13.87 9.56
CA VAL A 181 4.59 -14.03 10.88
C VAL A 181 4.97 -15.33 11.58
#